data_AF-A0A7L3FYT9-F1
#
_entry.id   AF-A0A7L3FYT9-F1
#
_cell.length_a   1.000
_cell.length_b   1.000
_cell.length_c   1.000
_cell.angle_alpha   90.00
_cell.angle_beta   90.00
_cell.angle_gamma   90.00
#
_symmetry.space_group_name_H-M   'P 1'
#
loop_
_entity.id
_entity.type
_entity.pdbx_description
1 polymer ?
#
loop_
_entity_poly.entity_id
_entity_poly.type
_entity_poly.pdbx_seq_one_letter_code
_entity_poly.pdbx_strand_id
1 'polypeptide(L)'
;LEAELQLDRLKPKLSRRVLVLRDHQPAWHGELALAPGDPPLCLNITAYLRDEADFKDKLSPIALSLSLALPGEAPGLVLYGDTLVQAQVGDTCLGWG
;
A
#
# COMPACT_ATOMS: atom_id res chain seq x y z
N LEU A 1 -11.23 -2.99 -10.72
CA LEU A 1 -11.07 -3.18 -9.26
C LEU A 1 -10.59 -1.87 -8.65
N GLU A 2 -11.07 -1.52 -7.48
CA GLU A 2 -10.51 -0.40 -6.71
C GLU A 2 -9.35 -0.93 -5.86
N ALA A 3 -8.23 -0.22 -5.88
CA ALA A 3 -7.04 -0.56 -5.10
C ALA A 3 -6.66 0.61 -4.18
N GLU A 4 -6.39 0.30 -2.92
CA GLU A 4 -5.84 1.25 -1.95
C GLU A 4 -4.53 0.69 -1.38
N LEU A 5 -3.44 1.43 -1.56
CA LEU A 5 -2.16 1.19 -0.91
C LEU A 5 -2.02 2.14 0.28
N GLN A 6 -1.88 1.62 1.49
CA GLN A 6 -1.73 2.38 2.71
C GLN A 6 -0.29 2.26 3.22
N LEU A 7 0.37 3.40 3.38
CA LEU A 7 1.74 3.50 3.84
C LEU A 7 1.79 3.65 5.36
N ASP A 8 2.72 2.96 6.00
CA ASP A 8 2.95 2.97 7.45
C ASP A 8 1.66 2.70 8.27
N ARG A 9 0.87 1.70 7.83
CA ARG A 9 -0.50 1.43 8.27
C ARG A 9 -0.64 1.19 9.78
N LEU A 10 0.42 0.69 10.44
CA LEU A 10 0.45 0.44 11.88
C LEU A 10 0.64 1.72 12.71
N LYS A 11 0.91 2.87 12.08
CA LYS A 11 0.94 4.18 12.74
C LYS A 11 -0.41 4.91 12.60
N PRO A 12 -0.80 5.71 13.61
CA PRO A 12 -1.91 6.65 13.48
C PRO A 12 -1.75 7.54 12.25
N LYS A 13 -2.85 7.92 11.57
CA LYS A 13 -2.82 8.68 10.31
C LYS A 13 -1.89 9.90 10.35
N LEU A 14 -1.92 10.69 11.44
CA LEU A 14 -1.09 11.89 11.60
C LEU A 14 0.39 11.61 11.92
N SER A 15 0.69 10.39 12.37
CA SER A 15 2.04 9.95 12.75
C SER A 15 2.70 9.09 11.68
N ARG A 16 2.07 8.91 10.51
CA ARG A 16 2.64 8.13 9.42
C ARG A 16 3.89 8.81 8.89
N ARG A 17 4.93 8.02 8.73
CA ARG A 17 6.30 8.46 8.42
C ARG A 17 6.58 8.47 6.92
N VAL A 18 5.83 7.70 6.14
CA VAL A 18 6.04 7.53 4.70
C VAL A 18 4.86 8.09 3.93
N LEU A 19 5.16 8.85 2.87
CA LEU A 19 4.18 9.50 2.01
C LEU A 19 4.46 9.17 0.55
N VAL A 20 3.42 9.10 -0.26
CA VAL A 20 3.53 8.99 -1.73
C VAL A 20 4.17 10.28 -2.25
N LEU A 21 5.15 10.17 -3.13
CA LEU A 21 5.92 11.32 -3.62
C LEU A 21 5.05 12.31 -4.42
N ARG A 22 4.07 11.80 -5.17
CA ARG A 22 3.26 12.61 -6.10
C ARG A 22 2.31 13.57 -5.40
N ASP A 23 1.63 13.12 -4.35
CA ASP A 23 0.52 13.84 -3.70
C ASP A 23 0.71 14.01 -2.19
N HIS A 24 1.85 13.58 -1.66
CA HIS A 24 2.24 13.69 -0.25
C HIS A 24 1.20 13.08 0.71
N GLN A 25 0.43 12.09 0.22
CA GLN A 25 -0.55 11.38 1.01
C GLN A 25 0.05 10.10 1.60
N PRO A 26 -0.43 9.66 2.78
CA PRO A 26 -0.02 8.38 3.36
C PRO A 26 -0.77 7.18 2.75
N ALA A 27 -1.44 7.39 1.62
CA ALA A 27 -2.17 6.37 0.88
C ALA A 27 -2.20 6.73 -0.60
N TRP A 28 -2.22 5.71 -1.46
CA TRP A 28 -2.50 5.82 -2.87
C TRP A 28 -3.80 5.07 -3.18
N HIS A 29 -4.63 5.65 -4.04
CA HIS A 29 -5.83 5.02 -4.56
C HIS A 29 -5.73 4.95 -6.08
N GLY A 30 -6.23 3.86 -6.67
CA GLY A 30 -6.31 3.73 -8.11
C GLY A 30 -7.28 2.65 -8.55
N GLU A 31 -7.68 2.74 -9.80
CA GLU A 31 -8.52 1.75 -10.46
C GLU A 31 -7.65 0.82 -11.32
N LEU A 32 -7.85 -0.49 -11.15
CA LEU A 32 -7.17 -1.53 -11.90
C LEU A 32 -8.14 -2.11 -12.94
N ALA A 33 -7.80 -1.91 -14.22
CA ALA A 33 -8.45 -2.58 -15.33
C ALA A 33 -7.77 -3.94 -15.56
N LEU A 34 -8.52 -5.03 -15.41
CA LEU A 34 -8.06 -6.39 -15.58
C LEU A 34 -8.96 -7.08 -16.61
N ALA A 35 -8.39 -7.80 -17.58
CA ALA A 35 -9.14 -8.69 -18.45
C ALA A 35 -8.86 -10.17 -18.11
N PRO A 36 -9.82 -11.08 -18.36
CA PRO A 36 -9.59 -12.50 -18.19
C PRO A 36 -8.41 -12.99 -19.05
N GLY A 37 -7.47 -13.70 -18.42
CA GLY A 37 -6.28 -14.24 -19.09
C GLY A 37 -5.09 -13.30 -19.17
N ASP A 38 -5.23 -12.04 -18.75
CA ASP A 38 -4.10 -11.12 -18.64
C ASP A 38 -3.09 -11.59 -17.57
N PRO A 39 -1.79 -11.32 -17.77
CA PRO A 39 -0.81 -11.49 -16.69
C PRO A 39 -1.11 -10.53 -15.53
N PRO A 40 -0.53 -10.78 -14.33
CA PRO A 40 -0.66 -9.86 -13.21
C PRO A 40 -0.25 -8.42 -13.57
N LEU A 41 -1.12 -7.45 -13.26
CA LEU A 41 -0.84 -6.03 -13.47
C LEU A 41 0.10 -5.51 -12.36
N CYS A 42 1.21 -4.91 -12.76
CA CYS A 42 2.17 -4.26 -11.84
C CYS A 42 2.18 -2.74 -12.03
N LEU A 43 2.10 -2.00 -10.92
CA LEU A 43 2.19 -0.55 -10.90
C LEU A 43 3.32 -0.11 -9.98
N ASN A 44 4.14 0.83 -10.44
CA ASN A 44 5.22 1.41 -9.64
C ASN A 44 4.74 2.69 -8.97
N ILE A 45 4.82 2.72 -7.64
CA ILE A 45 4.47 3.88 -6.82
C ILE A 45 5.71 4.29 -6.04
N THR A 46 6.18 5.53 -6.25
CA THR A 46 7.30 6.09 -5.51
C THR A 46 6.80 6.75 -4.23
N ALA A 47 7.40 6.39 -3.11
CA ALA A 47 7.13 6.96 -1.80
C ALA A 47 8.45 7.43 -1.14
N TYR A 48 8.35 8.34 -0.18
CA TYR A 48 9.49 8.89 0.54
C TYR A 48 9.23 8.89 2.04
N LEU A 49 10.32 8.75 2.80
CA LEU A 49 10.32 8.93 4.25
C LEU A 49 10.36 10.42 4.56
N ARG A 50 9.52 10.87 5.49
CA ARG A 50 9.54 12.25 6.00
C ARG A 50 10.89 12.58 6.65
N ASP A 51 11.10 13.85 6.95
CA ASP A 51 12.32 14.30 7.63
C ASP A 51 12.51 13.57 8.97
N GLU A 52 13.76 13.31 9.36
CA GLU A 52 14.07 12.60 10.59
C GLU A 52 13.57 13.33 11.84
N ALA A 53 13.47 14.67 11.80
CA ALA A 53 12.94 15.47 12.90
C ALA A 53 11.41 15.37 13.04
N ASP A 54 10.70 14.93 12.00
CA ASP A 54 9.24 14.90 11.95
C ASP A 54 8.61 13.71 12.70
N PHE A 55 9.40 12.70 13.04
CA PHE A 55 8.92 11.51 13.73
C PHE A 55 9.96 10.95 14.70
N LYS A 56 9.50 10.52 15.87
CA LYS A 56 10.38 10.00 16.93
C LYS A 56 10.72 8.53 16.75
N ASP A 57 9.83 7.79 16.09
CA ASP A 57 9.90 6.35 16.02
C ASP A 57 10.70 5.88 14.79
N LYS A 58 11.94 5.48 15.05
CA LYS A 58 12.90 5.02 14.04
C LYS A 58 13.09 3.49 14.03
N LEU A 59 12.54 2.80 15.03
CA LEU A 59 12.76 1.36 15.24
C LEU A 59 11.59 0.52 14.76
N SER A 60 10.36 1.04 14.85
CA SER A 60 9.20 0.29 14.38
C SER A 60 9.26 0.08 12.87
N PRO A 61 8.96 -1.14 12.37
CA PRO A 61 8.92 -1.39 10.94
C PRO A 61 7.86 -0.52 10.26
N ILE A 62 8.09 -0.19 9.00
CA ILE A 62 7.14 0.50 8.14
C ILE A 62 6.25 -0.58 7.51
N ALA A 63 4.98 -0.63 7.91
CA ALA A 63 4.02 -1.57 7.36
C ALA A 63 3.28 -0.99 6.15
N LEU A 64 3.34 -1.68 5.02
CA LEU A 64 2.62 -1.35 3.79
C LEU A 64 1.45 -2.32 3.64
N SER A 65 0.25 -1.82 3.35
CA SER A 65 -0.93 -2.66 3.14
C SER A 65 -1.60 -2.32 1.82
N LEU A 66 -1.88 -3.34 1.01
CA LEU A 66 -2.65 -3.22 -0.23
C LEU A 66 -3.99 -3.90 -0.05
N SER A 67 -5.08 -3.17 -0.25
CA SER A 67 -6.45 -3.70 -0.27
C SER A 67 -7.08 -3.52 -1.64
N LEU A 68 -7.83 -4.53 -2.08
CA LEU A 68 -8.58 -4.57 -3.31
C LEU A 68 -10.07 -4.71 -3.01
N ALA A 69 -10.88 -3.94 -3.72
CA ALA A 69 -12.34 -3.99 -3.61
C ALA A 69 -12.99 -4.00 -5.01
N LEU A 70 -14.22 -4.52 -5.05
CA LEU A 70 -15.10 -4.26 -6.19
C LEU A 70 -15.55 -2.79 -6.12
N PRO A 71 -15.71 -2.11 -7.27
CA PRO A 71 -16.33 -0.79 -7.29
C PRO A 71 -17.76 -0.84 -6.76
N GLY A 72 -18.26 0.29 -6.25
CA GLY A 72 -19.52 0.39 -5.49
C GLY A 72 -20.78 -0.15 -6.19
N GLU A 73 -20.78 -0.29 -7.52
CA GLU A 73 -21.82 -0.95 -8.30
C GLU A 73 -21.23 -2.11 -9.13
N ALA A 74 -21.16 -3.30 -8.52
CA ALA A 74 -20.74 -4.53 -9.19
C ALA A 74 -21.74 -5.69 -8.94
N PRO A 75 -23.02 -5.53 -9.33
CA PRO A 75 -24.05 -6.53 -9.05
C PRO A 75 -23.72 -7.87 -9.71
N GLY A 76 -23.81 -8.95 -8.93
CA GLY A 76 -23.56 -10.31 -9.41
C GLY A 76 -22.09 -10.72 -9.47
N LEU A 77 -21.14 -9.82 -9.11
CA LEU A 77 -19.72 -10.15 -8.98
C LEU A 77 -19.36 -10.46 -7.52
N VAL A 78 -18.48 -11.46 -7.35
CA VAL A 78 -17.90 -11.82 -6.06
C VAL A 78 -16.38 -11.78 -6.18
N LEU A 79 -15.73 -11.04 -5.31
CA LEU A 79 -14.28 -10.99 -5.20
C LEU A 79 -13.84 -11.90 -4.05
N TYR A 80 -12.90 -12.80 -4.31
CA TYR A 80 -12.41 -13.77 -3.33
C TYR A 80 -10.91 -14.03 -3.52
N GLY A 81 -10.29 -14.68 -2.54
CA GLY A 81 -8.84 -14.87 -2.46
C GLY A 81 -8.16 -13.78 -1.63
N ASP A 82 -6.88 -13.54 -1.89
CA ASP A 82 -6.08 -12.56 -1.16
C ASP A 82 -6.38 -11.13 -1.65
N THR A 83 -7.41 -10.54 -1.06
CA THR A 83 -7.86 -9.16 -1.37
C THR A 83 -7.22 -8.11 -0.47
N LEU A 84 -6.54 -8.53 0.60
CA LEU A 84 -5.78 -7.68 1.49
C LEU A 84 -4.44 -8.36 1.80
N VAL A 85 -3.35 -7.68 1.48
CA VAL A 85 -2.00 -8.14 1.80
C VAL A 85 -1.24 -7.05 2.56
N GLN A 86 -0.31 -7.46 3.42
CA GLN A 86 0.55 -6.55 4.18
C GLN A 86 2.00 -7.02 4.14
N ALA A 87 2.91 -6.07 3.90
CA ALA A 87 4.35 -6.26 3.97
C ALA A 87 4.95 -5.29 4.99
N GLN A 88 6.15 -5.61 5.50
CA GLN A 88 6.86 -4.76 6.46
C GLN A 88 8.29 -4.53 5.99
N VAL A 89 8.75 -3.29 6.09
CA VAL A 89 10.13 -2.90 5.83
C VAL A 89 10.76 -2.47 7.16
N GLY A 90 11.86 -3.12 7.54
CA GLY A 90 12.66 -2.82 8.72
C GLY A 90 14.07 -3.37 8.54
N ASP A 91 14.87 -3.35 9.60
CA ASP A 91 16.30 -3.76 9.56
C ASP A 91 16.57 -5.22 9.16
N THR A 92 15.53 -6.03 8.93
CA THR A 92 15.66 -7.47 8.64
C THR A 92 15.50 -7.89 7.18
N CYS A 93 15.43 -6.97 6.21
CA CYS A 93 15.38 -7.34 4.78
C CYS A 93 16.68 -7.03 4.02
N LEU A 94 17.81 -7.60 4.47
CA LEU A 94 18.94 -7.98 3.62
C LEU A 94 19.11 -9.51 3.71
N GLY A 95 18.20 -10.23 3.06
CA GLY A 95 18.18 -11.68 3.07
C GLY A 95 17.50 -12.23 1.83
N TRP A 96 17.94 -11.79 0.64
CA TRP A 96 17.75 -12.56 -0.58
C TRP A 96 19.02 -13.39 -0.75
N GLY A 97 18.95 -14.66 -0.37
CA GLY A 97 19.93 -15.70 -0.66
C GLY A 97 19.30 -16.76 -1.57
#